data_AF-A0A9P3G7E8-F1
#
_entry.id   AF-A0A9P3G7E8-F1
#
_cell.length_a   1.000
_cell.length_b   1.000
_cell.length_c   1.000
_cell.angle_alpha   90.00
_cell.angle_beta   90.00
_cell.angle_gamma   90.00
#
_symmetry.space_group_name_H-M   'P 1'
#
loop_
_entity.id
_entity.type
_entity.pdbx_description
1 polymer ?
#
loop_
_entity_poly.entity_id
_entity_poly.type
_entity_poly.pdbx_seq_one_letter_code
_entity_poly.pdbx_strand_id
1 'polypeptide(L)'
;MPRPISIPTPITSTTASQHTTTSTVVPRMYQLTAKDAEEVAQRLQRTAMRILITHPVRDDCICIGASSFLPRKFIDRITTDFLLITTESALRQRMDGWRFEWDEYGPDLWRAVCELHGEFSKTLRERHEASNEKRRETAAQKREQDAAEAAQVRKDLEDAGLDKHRSKLAGLPTFSKQETSPTRCIRLGTATGEAHTEIGET
;
A
#
# COMPACT_ATOMS: atom_id res chain seq x y z
N MET A 1 4.83 10.03 69.41
CA MET A 1 5.73 10.58 68.38
C MET A 1 5.23 10.10 67.01
N PRO A 2 4.42 10.88 66.29
CA PRO A 2 3.91 10.48 64.97
C PRO A 2 5.03 10.52 63.93
N ARG A 3 5.11 9.47 63.09
CA ARG A 3 6.07 9.39 61.97
C ARG A 3 5.48 10.09 60.73
N PRO A 4 6.28 10.85 59.96
CA PRO A 4 5.82 11.46 58.72
C PRO A 4 5.57 10.40 57.64
N ILE A 5 4.43 10.52 56.97
CA ILE A 5 4.01 9.69 55.83
C ILE A 5 4.70 10.24 54.58
N SER A 6 5.60 9.45 53.97
CA SER A 6 6.17 9.76 52.66
C SER A 6 5.20 9.32 51.57
N ILE A 7 4.71 10.27 50.78
CA ILE A 7 3.88 10.02 49.60
C ILE A 7 4.81 9.78 48.40
N PRO A 8 4.70 8.65 47.68
CA PRO A 8 5.46 8.42 46.46
C PRO A 8 4.84 9.22 45.29
N THR A 9 5.66 10.05 44.63
CA THR A 9 5.30 10.71 43.37
C THR A 9 5.36 9.74 42.19
N PRO A 10 4.42 9.81 41.22
CA PRO A 10 4.47 8.99 40.03
C PRO A 10 5.56 9.50 39.06
N ILE A 11 6.62 8.71 38.89
CA ILE A 11 7.57 8.84 37.78
C ILE A 11 6.87 8.45 36.48
N THR A 12 6.47 9.46 35.72
CA THR A 12 5.88 9.29 34.39
C THR A 12 7.02 9.36 33.37
N SER A 13 7.75 8.26 33.20
CA SER A 13 8.74 8.12 32.12
C SER A 13 8.01 7.77 30.83
N THR A 14 7.43 8.78 30.17
CA THR A 14 6.95 8.65 28.79
C THR A 14 8.16 8.78 27.86
N THR A 15 8.89 7.68 27.69
CA THR A 15 9.82 7.53 26.57
C THR A 15 8.99 7.37 25.31
N ALA A 16 8.76 8.47 24.59
CA ALA A 16 8.21 8.45 23.24
C ALA A 16 9.21 7.75 22.30
N SER A 17 9.06 6.44 22.17
CA SER A 17 9.71 5.66 21.13
C SER A 17 9.22 6.17 19.78
N GLN A 18 10.07 6.97 19.11
CA GLN A 18 9.88 7.36 17.73
C GLN A 18 10.05 6.11 16.87
N HIS A 19 8.99 5.31 16.73
CA HIS A 19 8.89 4.37 15.64
C HIS A 19 8.85 5.18 14.34
N THR A 20 10.00 5.33 13.70
CA THR A 20 10.10 5.61 12.27
C THR A 20 9.31 4.53 11.55
N THR A 21 8.05 4.82 11.24
CA THR A 21 7.22 4.01 10.36
C THR A 21 7.78 4.18 8.96
N THR A 22 8.74 3.33 8.61
CA THR A 22 9.05 3.03 7.22
C THR A 22 7.77 2.44 6.63
N SER A 23 6.92 3.31 6.06
CA SER A 23 5.71 2.92 5.35
C SER A 23 6.15 2.06 4.18
N THR A 24 6.09 0.74 4.34
CA THR A 24 6.28 -0.22 3.26
C THR A 24 5.19 0.04 2.23
N VAL A 25 5.51 0.80 1.18
CA VAL A 25 4.54 1.20 0.16
C VAL A 25 4.24 -0.02 -0.70
N VAL A 26 3.09 -0.66 -0.44
CA VAL A 26 2.56 -1.70 -1.33
C VAL A 26 2.27 -1.05 -2.69
N PRO A 27 2.81 -1.56 -3.81
CA PRO A 27 2.51 -1.00 -5.13
C PRO A 27 1.01 -0.95 -5.35
N ARG A 28 0.50 0.16 -5.89
CA ARG A 28 -0.95 0.41 -6.05
C ARG A 28 -1.70 -0.73 -6.76
N MET A 29 -1.02 -1.42 -7.68
CA MET A 29 -1.55 -2.56 -8.42
C MET A 29 -1.82 -3.81 -7.56
N TYR A 30 -1.24 -3.89 -6.38
CA TYR A 30 -1.51 -4.94 -5.40
C TYR A 30 -2.45 -4.48 -4.29
N GLN A 31 -2.94 -3.24 -4.29
CA GLN A 31 -3.89 -2.83 -3.24
C GLN A 31 -5.22 -3.54 -3.44
N LEU A 32 -5.78 -4.05 -2.33
CA LEU A 32 -7.14 -4.58 -2.31
C LEU A 32 -8.11 -3.46 -2.71
N THR A 33 -9.07 -3.78 -3.57
CA THR A 33 -10.19 -2.87 -3.82
C THR A 33 -11.12 -2.88 -2.60
N ALA A 34 -12.01 -1.88 -2.48
CA ALA A 34 -12.99 -1.85 -1.40
C ALA A 34 -13.85 -3.13 -1.34
N LYS A 35 -14.20 -3.69 -2.51
CA LYS A 35 -14.95 -4.95 -2.61
C LYS A 35 -14.15 -6.14 -2.09
N ASP A 36 -12.86 -6.22 -2.45
CA ASP A 36 -11.99 -7.29 -1.95
C ASP A 36 -11.80 -7.19 -0.44
N ALA A 37 -11.56 -5.99 0.08
CA ALA A 37 -11.38 -5.76 1.51
C ALA A 37 -12.63 -6.16 2.31
N GLU A 38 -13.83 -5.88 1.80
CA GLU A 38 -15.07 -6.30 2.42
C GLU A 38 -15.27 -7.83 2.35
N GLU A 39 -14.92 -8.45 1.23
CA GLU A 39 -14.95 -9.91 1.12
C GLU A 39 -13.98 -10.59 2.09
N VAL A 40 -12.75 -10.10 2.18
CA VAL A 40 -11.75 -10.57 3.17
C VAL A 40 -12.29 -10.41 4.58
N ALA A 41 -12.89 -9.25 4.91
CA ALA A 41 -13.48 -9.00 6.21
C ALA A 41 -14.59 -10.01 6.56
N GLN A 42 -15.51 -10.28 5.64
CA GLN A 42 -16.59 -11.25 5.84
C GLN A 42 -16.08 -12.68 5.98
N ARG A 43 -15.06 -13.07 5.21
CA ARG A 43 -14.45 -14.40 5.31
C ARG A 43 -13.70 -14.56 6.62
N LEU A 44 -12.94 -13.55 7.06
CA LEU A 44 -12.28 -13.55 8.37
C LEU A 44 -13.29 -13.69 9.50
N GLN A 45 -14.42 -12.98 9.48
CA GLN A 45 -15.48 -13.13 10.48
C GLN A 45 -16.05 -14.55 10.54
N ARG A 46 -16.34 -15.15 9.38
CA ARG A 46 -16.84 -16.53 9.30
C ARG A 46 -15.82 -17.53 9.83
N THR A 47 -14.55 -17.37 9.46
CA THR A 47 -13.49 -18.27 9.95
C THR A 47 -13.24 -18.09 11.44
N ALA A 48 -13.28 -16.87 11.94
CA ALA A 48 -13.15 -16.57 13.37
C ALA A 48 -14.25 -17.28 14.19
N MET A 49 -15.49 -17.30 13.69
CA MET A 49 -16.57 -18.09 14.30
C MET A 49 -16.29 -19.60 14.26
N ARG A 50 -15.80 -20.11 13.12
CA ARG A 50 -15.47 -21.53 12.99
C ARG A 50 -14.39 -21.94 13.98
N ILE A 51 -13.36 -21.12 14.14
CA ILE A 51 -12.27 -21.34 15.11
C ILE A 51 -12.85 -21.41 16.53
N LEU A 52 -13.68 -20.43 16.92
CA LEU A 52 -14.29 -20.39 18.24
C LEU A 52 -15.13 -21.65 18.54
N ILE A 53 -15.92 -22.12 17.56
CA ILE A 53 -16.73 -23.34 17.71
C ILE A 53 -15.86 -24.60 17.82
N THR A 54 -14.74 -24.63 17.10
CA THR A 54 -13.84 -25.80 17.06
C THR A 54 -12.98 -25.89 18.32
N HIS A 55 -12.70 -24.77 18.98
CA HIS A 55 -11.85 -24.70 20.17
C HIS A 55 -12.60 -24.05 21.34
N PRO A 56 -13.58 -24.75 21.94
CA PRO A 56 -14.24 -24.31 23.17
C PRO A 56 -13.29 -24.54 24.35
N VAL A 57 -12.25 -23.71 24.48
CA VAL A 57 -11.23 -23.87 25.53
C VAL A 57 -11.71 -23.33 26.87
N ARG A 58 -12.75 -22.50 26.89
CA ARG A 58 -13.33 -21.92 28.09
C ARG A 58 -14.83 -22.17 28.17
N ASP A 59 -15.26 -22.77 29.27
CA ASP A 59 -16.67 -22.98 29.62
C ASP A 59 -17.45 -21.64 29.65
N ASP A 60 -16.77 -20.51 29.88
CA ASP A 60 -17.37 -19.17 29.90
C ASP A 60 -17.59 -18.57 28.50
N CYS A 61 -17.13 -19.22 27.42
CA CYS A 61 -17.16 -18.66 26.07
C CYS A 61 -18.38 -19.08 25.23
N ILE A 62 -19.33 -19.83 25.81
CA ILE A 62 -20.50 -20.39 25.13
C ILE A 62 -21.40 -19.30 24.48
N CYS A 63 -21.30 -18.05 24.92
CA CYS A 63 -22.10 -16.92 24.42
C CYS A 63 -21.30 -15.87 23.62
N ILE A 64 -20.02 -16.13 23.30
CA ILE A 64 -19.19 -15.13 22.59
C ILE A 64 -19.55 -15.13 21.10
N GLY A 65 -20.13 -14.03 20.63
CA GLY A 65 -20.39 -13.82 19.21
C GLY A 65 -19.12 -13.49 18.41
N ALA A 66 -19.20 -13.62 17.08
CA ALA A 66 -18.12 -13.35 16.13
C ALA A 66 -17.43 -12.00 16.35
N SER A 67 -18.26 -10.97 16.57
CA SER A 67 -17.86 -9.59 16.77
C SER A 67 -17.15 -9.36 18.11
N SER A 68 -17.38 -10.25 19.08
CA SER A 68 -16.69 -10.23 20.37
C SER A 68 -15.36 -10.96 20.28
N PHE A 69 -15.32 -12.10 19.56
CA PHE A 69 -14.10 -12.86 19.34
C PHE A 69 -13.11 -12.12 18.45
N LEU A 70 -13.52 -11.67 17.27
CA LEU A 70 -12.70 -10.85 16.37
C LEU A 70 -13.37 -9.49 16.08
N PRO A 71 -13.17 -8.49 16.97
CA PRO A 71 -13.72 -7.16 16.80
C PRO A 71 -13.38 -6.52 15.46
N ARG A 72 -14.32 -5.72 14.93
CA ARG A 72 -14.19 -5.04 13.63
C ARG A 72 -12.89 -4.24 13.49
N LYS A 73 -12.44 -3.57 14.57
CA LYS A 73 -11.16 -2.84 14.60
C LYS A 73 -9.95 -3.70 14.21
N PHE A 74 -9.93 -4.98 14.57
CA PHE A 74 -8.83 -5.87 14.22
C PHE A 74 -8.97 -6.38 12.79
N ILE A 75 -10.19 -6.66 12.36
CA ILE A 75 -10.47 -6.99 10.96
C ILE A 75 -10.01 -5.86 10.05
N ASP A 76 -10.34 -4.61 10.38
CA ASP A 76 -9.95 -3.45 9.58
C ASP A 76 -8.42 -3.25 9.54
N ARG A 77 -7.72 -3.51 10.65
CA ARG A 77 -6.23 -3.52 10.67
C ARG A 77 -5.66 -4.62 9.79
N ILE A 78 -6.21 -5.83 9.89
CA ILE A 78 -5.77 -6.98 9.08
C ILE A 78 -6.04 -6.72 7.60
N THR A 79 -7.20 -6.18 7.22
CA THR A 79 -7.54 -5.91 5.81
C THR A 79 -6.74 -4.75 5.24
N THR A 80 -6.47 -3.70 6.03
CA THR A 80 -5.65 -2.55 5.60
C THR A 80 -4.22 -2.98 5.30
N ASP A 81 -3.64 -3.79 6.18
CA ASP A 81 -2.25 -4.26 6.08
C ASP A 81 -2.16 -5.68 5.50
N PHE A 82 -3.19 -6.15 4.80
CA PHE A 82 -3.35 -7.57 4.48
C PHE A 82 -2.15 -8.19 3.77
N LEU A 83 -1.58 -7.47 2.81
CA LEU A 83 -0.42 -7.93 2.03
C LEU A 83 0.92 -7.65 2.71
N LEU A 84 0.91 -6.86 3.78
CA LEU A 84 2.09 -6.63 4.62
C LEU A 84 2.22 -7.69 5.73
N ILE A 85 1.14 -8.41 6.00
CA ILE A 85 1.08 -9.49 6.99
C ILE A 85 1.65 -10.77 6.35
N THR A 86 2.98 -10.85 6.28
CA THR A 86 3.71 -11.98 5.68
C THR A 86 4.17 -13.02 6.69
N THR A 87 4.13 -12.69 7.98
CA THR A 87 4.52 -13.58 9.08
C THR A 87 3.45 -13.59 10.17
N GLU A 88 3.41 -14.70 10.93
CA GLU A 88 2.54 -14.81 12.09
C GLU A 88 2.82 -13.71 13.13
N SER A 89 4.09 -13.38 13.33
CA SER A 89 4.50 -12.29 14.23
C SER A 89 3.94 -10.93 13.80
N ALA A 90 3.89 -10.65 12.49
CA ALA A 90 3.28 -9.43 11.97
C ALA A 90 1.77 -9.41 12.24
N LEU A 91 1.07 -10.53 12.04
CA LEU A 91 -0.34 -10.63 12.40
C LEU A 91 -0.55 -10.38 13.91
N ARG A 92 0.25 -11.03 14.76
CA ARG A 92 0.20 -10.86 16.22
C ARG A 92 0.38 -9.40 16.62
N GLN A 93 1.35 -8.71 16.01
CA GLN A 93 1.59 -7.29 16.26
C GLN A 93 0.39 -6.41 15.87
N ARG A 94 -0.28 -6.70 14.74
CA ARG A 94 -1.49 -5.97 14.32
C ARG A 94 -2.68 -6.22 15.25
N MET A 95 -2.66 -7.37 15.90
CA MET A 95 -3.64 -7.79 16.90
C MET A 95 -3.23 -7.45 18.33
N ASP A 96 -2.29 -6.51 18.53
CA ASP A 96 -1.93 -6.06 19.86
C ASP A 96 -3.16 -5.56 20.66
N GLY A 97 -3.27 -6.02 21.90
CA GLY A 97 -4.45 -5.82 22.76
C GLY A 97 -5.67 -6.69 22.42
N TRP A 98 -5.52 -7.74 21.61
CA TRP A 98 -6.55 -8.77 21.45
C TRP A 98 -6.70 -9.58 22.75
N ARG A 99 -7.94 -9.78 23.20
CA ARG A 99 -8.23 -10.30 24.56
C ARG A 99 -8.15 -11.82 24.68
N PHE A 100 -8.10 -12.53 23.54
CA PHE A 100 -8.05 -13.98 23.51
C PHE A 100 -6.60 -14.45 23.49
N GLU A 101 -6.36 -15.62 24.07
CA GLU A 101 -5.01 -16.16 24.21
C GLU A 101 -4.45 -16.50 22.83
N TRP A 102 -3.34 -15.84 22.46
CA TRP A 102 -2.73 -16.02 21.14
C TRP A 102 -2.31 -17.47 20.92
N ASP A 103 -1.80 -18.12 21.96
CA ASP A 103 -1.23 -19.46 21.83
C ASP A 103 -2.32 -20.52 21.54
N GLU A 104 -3.57 -20.24 21.90
CA GLU A 104 -4.71 -21.13 21.64
C GLU A 104 -5.36 -20.87 20.27
N TYR A 105 -5.58 -19.60 19.91
CA TYR A 105 -6.39 -19.22 18.75
C TYR A 105 -5.58 -18.62 17.59
N GLY A 106 -4.40 -18.08 17.89
CA GLY A 106 -3.52 -17.38 16.96
C GLY A 106 -3.07 -18.25 15.78
N PRO A 107 -2.60 -19.51 15.98
CA PRO A 107 -2.15 -20.37 14.89
C PRO A 107 -3.23 -20.65 13.84
N ASP A 108 -4.47 -20.91 14.27
CA ASP A 108 -5.58 -21.17 13.34
C ASP A 108 -6.04 -19.90 12.63
N LEU A 109 -6.04 -18.76 13.32
CA LEU A 109 -6.32 -17.47 12.70
C LEU A 109 -5.23 -17.13 11.67
N TRP A 110 -3.97 -17.40 11.97
CA TRP A 110 -2.84 -17.24 11.06
C TRP A 110 -2.99 -18.14 9.83
N ARG A 111 -3.37 -19.41 10.01
CA ARG A 111 -3.66 -20.33 8.89
C ARG A 111 -4.76 -19.77 7.99
N ALA A 112 -5.84 -19.26 8.57
CA ALA A 112 -6.93 -18.63 7.83
C ALA A 112 -6.47 -17.40 7.03
N VAL A 113 -5.63 -16.55 7.63
CA VAL A 113 -5.03 -15.40 6.93
C VAL A 113 -4.13 -15.87 5.80
N CYS A 114 -3.31 -16.90 5.99
CA CYS A 114 -2.47 -17.48 4.95
C CYS A 114 -3.29 -17.99 3.75
N GLU A 115 -4.37 -18.72 4.01
CA GLU A 115 -5.28 -19.24 2.97
C GLU A 115 -5.86 -18.08 2.15
N LEU A 116 -6.43 -17.08 2.83
CA LEU A 116 -6.96 -15.89 2.16
C LEU A 116 -5.87 -15.13 1.40
N HIS A 117 -4.67 -15.02 1.97
CA HIS A 117 -3.56 -14.32 1.33
C HIS A 117 -3.15 -15.01 0.03
N GLY A 118 -3.11 -16.35 0.01
CA GLY A 118 -2.85 -17.13 -1.18
C GLY A 118 -3.90 -16.89 -2.28
N GLU A 119 -5.18 -16.95 -1.91
CA GLU A 119 -6.29 -16.72 -2.85
C GLU A 119 -6.26 -15.31 -3.44
N PHE A 120 -6.22 -14.28 -2.60
CA PHE A 120 -6.25 -12.90 -3.06
C PHE A 120 -4.97 -12.47 -3.78
N SER A 121 -3.81 -13.00 -3.40
CA SER A 121 -2.56 -12.78 -4.15
C SER A 121 -2.66 -13.29 -5.58
N LYS A 122 -3.31 -14.44 -5.79
CA LYS A 122 -3.59 -14.98 -7.12
C LYS A 122 -4.53 -14.08 -7.90
N THR A 123 -5.67 -13.71 -7.31
CA THR A 123 -6.66 -12.83 -7.96
C THR A 123 -6.12 -11.44 -8.30
N LEU A 124 -5.26 -10.86 -7.45
CA LEU A 124 -4.60 -9.59 -7.72
C LEU A 124 -3.60 -9.70 -8.88
N ARG A 125 -2.85 -10.81 -8.95
CA ARG A 125 -1.93 -11.08 -10.06
C ARG A 125 -2.69 -11.20 -11.38
N GLU A 126 -3.77 -11.97 -11.41
CA GLU A 126 -4.62 -12.14 -12.60
C GLU A 126 -5.20 -10.80 -13.07
N ARG A 127 -5.71 -9.96 -12.16
CA ARG A 127 -6.18 -8.60 -12.49
C ARG A 127 -5.07 -7.71 -13.06
N HIS A 128 -3.87 -7.82 -12.50
CA HIS A 128 -2.72 -7.05 -12.98
C HIS A 128 -2.29 -7.51 -14.38
N GLU A 129 -2.23 -8.81 -14.63
CA GLU A 129 -1.94 -9.37 -15.94
C GLU A 129 -2.99 -8.94 -16.97
N ALA A 130 -4.28 -9.06 -16.65
CA ALA A 130 -5.37 -8.59 -17.51
C ALA A 130 -5.29 -7.09 -17.80
N SER A 131 -4.96 -6.26 -16.80
CA SER A 131 -4.76 -4.82 -17.00
C SER A 131 -3.56 -4.52 -17.89
N ASN A 132 -2.48 -5.31 -17.82
CA ASN A 132 -1.30 -5.11 -18.66
C ASN A 132 -1.57 -5.54 -20.10
N GLU A 133 -2.30 -6.62 -20.30
CA GLU A 133 -2.69 -7.08 -21.63
C GLU A 133 -3.56 -6.02 -22.32
N LYS A 134 -4.58 -5.51 -21.62
CA LYS A 134 -5.41 -4.42 -22.15
C LYS A 134 -4.60 -3.16 -22.51
N ARG A 135 -3.57 -2.83 -21.73
CA ARG A 135 -2.66 -1.72 -22.04
C ARG A 135 -1.84 -1.97 -23.31
N ARG A 136 -1.39 -3.21 -23.51
CA ARG A 136 -0.66 -3.61 -24.73
C ARG A 136 -1.56 -3.56 -25.96
N GLU A 137 -2.79 -4.07 -25.85
CA GLU A 137 -3.80 -3.99 -26.92
C GLU A 137 -4.09 -2.54 -27.30
N THR A 138 -4.34 -1.68 -26.30
CA THR A 138 -4.61 -0.25 -26.54
C THR A 138 -3.39 0.44 -27.19
N ALA A 139 -2.17 0.10 -26.76
CA ALA A 139 -0.95 0.65 -27.36
C ALA A 139 -0.74 0.16 -28.81
N ALA A 140 -1.10 -1.08 -29.12
CA ALA A 140 -1.05 -1.62 -30.48
C ALA A 140 -2.06 -0.91 -31.39
N GLN A 141 -3.31 -0.78 -30.95
CA GLN A 141 -4.35 -0.04 -31.68
C GLN A 141 -3.94 1.41 -31.94
N LYS A 142 -3.36 2.08 -30.93
CA LYS A 142 -2.87 3.45 -31.09
C LYS A 142 -1.77 3.55 -32.15
N ARG A 143 -0.81 2.62 -32.16
CA ARG A 143 0.25 2.60 -33.18
C ARG A 143 -0.29 2.38 -34.58
N GLU A 144 -1.29 1.52 -34.72
CA GLU A 144 -1.95 1.26 -36.00
C GLU A 144 -2.70 2.51 -36.50
N GLN A 145 -3.42 3.19 -35.60
CA GLN A 145 -4.09 4.46 -35.92
C GLN A 145 -3.07 5.55 -36.29
N ASP A 146 -2.02 5.74 -35.50
CA ASP A 146 -0.96 6.72 -35.77
C ASP A 146 -0.27 6.43 -37.13
N ALA A 147 -0.08 5.15 -37.48
CA ALA A 147 0.48 4.75 -38.77
C ALA A 147 -0.49 5.02 -39.94
N ALA A 148 -1.79 4.78 -39.75
CA ALA A 148 -2.82 5.08 -40.73
C ALA A 148 -2.96 6.59 -40.97
N GLU A 149 -2.97 7.38 -39.90
CA GLU A 149 -2.99 8.85 -39.97
C GLU A 149 -1.72 9.38 -40.65
N ALA A 150 -0.54 8.87 -40.32
CA ALA A 150 0.71 9.25 -40.98
C ALA A 150 0.72 8.89 -42.48
N ALA A 151 0.16 7.73 -42.86
CA ALA A 151 0.02 7.34 -44.26
C ALA A 151 -0.96 8.26 -45.01
N GLN A 152 -2.07 8.66 -44.38
CA GLN A 152 -3.02 9.61 -44.94
C GLN A 152 -2.37 10.99 -45.13
N VAL A 153 -1.68 11.52 -44.12
CA VAL A 153 -0.94 12.79 -44.20
C VAL A 153 0.09 12.75 -45.34
N ARG A 154 0.80 11.63 -45.49
CA ARG A 154 1.75 11.46 -46.59
C ARG A 154 1.06 11.53 -47.96
N LYS A 155 -0.07 10.84 -48.12
CA LYS A 155 -0.86 10.88 -49.35
C LYS A 155 -1.37 12.29 -49.65
N ASP A 156 -1.89 12.99 -48.65
CA ASP A 156 -2.38 14.36 -48.78
C ASP A 156 -1.25 15.33 -49.19
N LEU A 157 -0.02 15.13 -48.68
CA LEU A 157 1.16 15.91 -49.07
C LEU A 157 1.64 15.61 -50.49
N GLU A 158 1.56 14.34 -50.92
CA GLU A 158 1.84 13.91 -52.30
C GLU A 158 0.83 14.54 -53.27
N ASP A 159 -0.47 14.50 -52.95
CA ASP A 159 -1.57 15.08 -53.75
C ASP A 159 -1.48 16.62 -53.83
N ALA A 160 -1.06 17.28 -52.75
CA ALA A 160 -0.83 18.73 -52.73
C ALA A 160 0.42 19.18 -53.51
N GLY A 161 1.23 18.25 -54.06
CA GLY A 161 2.43 18.56 -54.84
C GLY A 161 3.60 19.13 -54.03
N LEU A 162 3.51 19.09 -52.69
CA LEU A 162 4.53 19.60 -51.76
C LEU A 162 5.75 18.68 -51.64
N ASP A 163 5.64 17.43 -52.11
CA ASP A 163 6.72 16.44 -52.00
C ASP A 163 7.97 16.80 -52.83
N LYS A 164 7.82 17.62 -53.88
CA LYS A 164 8.93 18.09 -54.73
C LYS A 164 9.88 19.07 -54.04
N HIS A 165 9.50 19.66 -52.90
CA HIS A 165 10.34 20.62 -52.17
C HIS A 165 11.24 19.97 -51.11
N ARG A 166 11.02 18.70 -50.74
CA ARG A 166 11.81 18.01 -49.72
C ARG A 166 13.26 17.77 -50.17
N SER A 167 13.48 17.55 -51.47
CA SER A 167 14.81 17.33 -52.05
C SER A 167 15.71 18.58 -52.04
N LYS A 168 15.14 19.79 -51.91
CA LYS A 168 15.93 21.05 -51.82
C LYS A 168 16.38 21.39 -50.39
N LEU A 169 15.81 20.74 -49.36
CA LEU A 169 16.19 20.95 -47.96
C LEU A 169 17.23 19.93 -47.46
N ALA A 170 17.59 18.93 -48.27
CA ALA A 170 18.66 17.97 -47.96
C ALA A 170 20.07 18.58 -47.92
N GLY A 171 20.22 19.86 -48.30
CA GLY A 171 21.46 20.64 -48.17
C GLY A 171 21.51 21.58 -46.96
N LEU A 172 20.47 21.62 -46.12
CA LEU A 172 20.57 22.35 -44.85
C LEU A 172 21.34 21.49 -43.85
N PRO A 173 22.31 22.06 -43.13
CA PRO A 173 23.03 21.35 -42.09
C PRO A 173 21.98 20.79 -41.12
N THR A 174 21.97 19.47 -40.98
CA THR A 174 21.28 18.78 -39.91
C THR A 174 21.72 19.46 -38.63
N PHE A 175 20.82 20.26 -38.05
CA PHE A 175 21.05 20.87 -36.76
C PHE A 175 21.12 19.70 -35.79
N SER A 176 22.34 19.24 -35.54
CA SER A 176 22.65 18.22 -34.57
C SER A 176 21.97 18.68 -33.29
N LYS A 177 20.96 17.93 -32.86
CA LYS A 177 20.35 18.12 -31.55
C LYS A 177 21.49 17.96 -30.56
N GLN A 178 22.09 19.07 -30.14
CA GLN A 178 22.85 19.10 -28.91
C GLN A 178 21.92 18.51 -27.87
N GLU A 179 22.32 17.35 -27.35
CA GLU A 179 21.75 16.77 -26.16
C GLU A 179 21.84 17.82 -25.07
N THR A 180 20.77 18.60 -24.90
CA THR A 180 20.57 19.35 -23.67
C THR A 180 20.36 18.29 -22.61
N SER A 181 21.46 17.93 -21.94
CA SER A 181 21.46 17.17 -20.70
C SER A 181 20.30 17.65 -19.84
N PRO A 182 19.44 16.75 -19.33
CA PRO A 182 18.38 17.13 -18.42
C PRO A 182 19.04 17.78 -17.21
N THR A 183 18.92 19.11 -17.13
CA THR A 183 19.36 19.91 -15.99
C THR A 183 18.55 19.42 -14.80
N ARG A 184 19.20 18.61 -13.98
CA ARG A 184 18.70 18.11 -12.72
C ARG A 184 18.41 19.33 -11.85
N CYS A 185 17.14 19.74 -11.79
CA CYS A 185 16.68 20.75 -10.85
C CYS A 185 16.84 20.17 -9.43
N ILE A 186 18.00 20.40 -8.83
CA ILE A 186 18.24 20.20 -7.41
C ILE A 186 17.44 21.29 -6.71
N ARG A 187 16.27 20.91 -6.18
CA ARG A 187 15.48 21.75 -5.30
C ARG A 187 16.23 21.83 -3.96
N LEU A 188 17.13 22.81 -3.84
CA LEU A 188 17.70 23.21 -2.56
C LEU A 188 16.55 23.77 -1.70
N GLY A 189 16.10 22.97 -0.74
CA GLY A 189 15.24 23.43 0.33
C GLY A 189 16.02 24.43 1.17
N THR A 190 15.58 25.68 1.14
CA THR A 190 16.03 26.77 2.02
C THR A 190 15.78 26.40 3.47
N ALA A 191 16.87 26.25 4.23
CA ALA A 191 16.88 26.30 5.67
C ALA A 191 16.79 27.78 6.11
N THR A 192 15.76 28.10 6.90
CA THR A 192 15.52 29.35 7.64
C THR A 192 14.47 29.01 8.70
N GLY A 193 14.58 29.27 10.01
CA GLY A 193 15.62 29.83 10.89
C GLY A 193 15.64 29.02 12.20
N GLU A 194 16.64 29.10 13.07
CA GLU A 194 16.94 30.23 13.98
C GLU A 194 15.66 30.81 14.62
N ALA A 195 15.53 31.04 15.92
CA ALA A 195 16.26 30.73 17.15
C ALA A 195 15.31 31.21 18.28
N HIS A 196 15.29 30.57 19.46
CA HIS A 196 15.04 31.31 20.70
C HIS A 196 15.62 30.56 21.90
N THR A 197 16.75 31.07 22.34
CA THR A 197 17.31 30.92 23.68
C THR A 197 16.39 31.66 24.64
N GLU A 198 16.04 31.06 25.78
CA GLU A 198 15.79 31.83 26.99
C GLU A 198 16.37 31.12 28.20
N ILE A 199 17.13 31.91 28.94
CA ILE A 199 17.98 31.61 30.08
C ILE A 199 17.10 31.72 31.33
N GLY A 200 17.33 30.86 32.32
CA GLY A 200 16.65 30.99 33.61
C GLY A 200 17.33 30.16 34.69
N GLU A 201 18.49 30.62 35.14
CA GLU A 201 19.05 30.28 36.45
C GLU A 201 18.18 30.92 37.55
N THR A 202 17.78 30.12 38.55
CA THR A 202 17.98 30.35 40.01
C THR A 202 17.48 29.13 40.77
#